data_AF-A0A7S0DF58-F1
#
_entry.id   AF-A0A7S0DF58-F1
#
_cell.length_a   1.000
_cell.length_b   1.000
_cell.length_c   1.000
_cell.angle_alpha   90.00
_cell.angle_beta   90.00
_cell.angle_gamma   90.00
#
_symmetry.space_group_name_H-M   'P 1'
#
loop_
_entity.id
_entity.type
_entity.pdbx_description
1 polymer ?
#
loop_
_entity_poly.entity_id
_entity_poly.type
_entity_poly.pdbx_seq_one_letter_code
_entity_poly.pdbx_strand_id
1 'polypeptide(L)'
;RGGRGGMTARVSGTYAAVAAAMYRRFHRQIRAHPRHRVKLALFEETRRAFERPAGDDEASRARDMSRAVLALTWLRRAAADATSTEGELLYTLMGQRDSVLRRRRAERLKPQKAKLRATSGTGDAETRLLRA
;
A
#
# COMPACT_ATOMS: atom_id res chain seq x y z
N ARG A 1 -28.00 34.58 7.39
CA ARG A 1 -26.71 34.19 8.02
C ARG A 1 -26.31 32.80 7.50
N GLY A 2 -25.57 32.77 6.39
CA GLY A 2 -24.99 31.53 5.83
C GLY A 2 -23.48 31.55 6.08
N GLY A 3 -22.91 30.44 6.55
CA GLY A 3 -21.47 30.39 6.87
C GLY A 3 -21.03 29.12 7.59
N ARG A 4 -21.26 27.93 7.01
CA ARG A 4 -20.58 26.69 7.44
C ARG A 4 -20.04 25.81 6.30
N GLY A 5 -20.29 26.18 5.04
CA GLY A 5 -19.84 25.39 3.87
C GLY A 5 -18.40 25.67 3.38
N GLY A 6 -17.78 26.77 3.79
CA GLY A 6 -16.47 27.19 3.26
C GLY A 6 -15.25 26.54 3.92
N MET A 7 -15.38 26.05 5.16
CA MET A 7 -14.26 25.56 5.95
C MET A 7 -13.89 24.11 5.58
N THR A 8 -14.88 23.26 5.32
CA THR A 8 -14.69 21.87 4.88
C THR A 8 -14.05 21.77 3.49
N ALA A 9 -14.41 22.69 2.57
CA ALA A 9 -13.82 22.75 1.24
C ALA A 9 -12.33 23.16 1.27
N ARG A 10 -11.95 24.13 2.11
CA ARG A 10 -10.54 24.53 2.29
C ARG A 10 -9.71 23.41 2.91
N VAL A 11 -10.21 22.74 3.96
CA VAL A 11 -9.52 21.61 4.61
C VAL A 11 -9.36 20.42 3.66
N SER A 12 -10.36 20.16 2.81
CA SER A 12 -10.28 19.15 1.74
C SER A 12 -9.19 19.49 0.70
N GLY A 13 -9.12 20.76 0.28
CA GLY A 13 -8.04 21.26 -0.59
C GLY A 13 -6.65 21.14 0.01
N THR A 14 -6.51 21.36 1.32
CA THR A 14 -5.24 21.18 2.04
C THR A 14 -4.83 19.71 2.12
N TYR A 15 -5.76 18.80 2.44
CA TYR A 15 -5.47 17.38 2.52
C TYR A 15 -5.01 16.80 1.16
N ALA A 16 -5.73 17.12 0.08
CA ALA A 16 -5.37 16.66 -1.26
C ALA A 16 -3.97 17.13 -1.69
N ALA A 17 -3.61 18.38 -1.37
CA ALA A 17 -2.29 18.92 -1.64
C ALA A 17 -1.19 18.18 -0.86
N VAL A 18 -1.42 17.89 0.43
CA VAL A 18 -0.49 17.13 1.28
C VAL A 18 -0.36 15.68 0.78
N ALA A 19 -1.47 15.03 0.44
CA ALA A 19 -1.47 13.67 -0.12
C ALA A 19 -0.68 13.61 -1.43
N ALA A 20 -0.89 14.57 -2.33
CA ALA A 20 -0.13 14.67 -3.57
C ALA A 20 1.37 14.90 -3.32
N ALA A 21 1.73 15.74 -2.34
CA ALA A 21 3.12 15.96 -1.95
C ALA A 21 3.76 14.69 -1.38
N MET A 22 3.02 13.93 -0.57
CA MET A 22 3.47 12.64 -0.04
C MET A 22 3.63 11.59 -1.13
N TYR A 23 2.67 11.48 -2.05
CA TYR A 23 2.78 10.59 -3.21
C TYR A 23 4.05 10.87 -4.02
N ARG A 24 4.36 12.14 -4.30
CA ARG A 24 5.61 12.53 -4.98
C ARG A 24 6.86 12.15 -4.18
N ARG A 25 6.83 12.25 -2.85
CA ARG A 25 7.95 11.84 -1.98
C ARG A 25 8.17 10.33 -2.03
N PHE A 26 7.11 9.52 -1.96
CA PHE A 26 7.19 8.08 -2.20
C PHE A 26 7.79 7.78 -3.56
N HIS A 27 7.28 8.43 -4.62
CA HIS A 27 7.76 8.18 -5.97
C HIS A 27 9.27 8.44 -6.12
N ARG A 28 9.79 9.51 -5.52
CA ARG A 28 11.23 9.79 -5.49
C ARG A 28 12.01 8.72 -4.72
N GLN A 29 11.52 8.33 -3.54
CA GLN A 29 12.16 7.30 -2.72
C GLN A 29 12.21 5.95 -3.44
N ILE A 30 11.10 5.53 -4.03
CA ILE A 30 11.00 4.26 -4.76
C ILE A 30 11.91 4.28 -5.98
N ARG A 31 11.95 5.38 -6.73
CA ARG A 31 12.83 5.49 -7.91
C ARG A 31 14.31 5.26 -7.56
N ALA A 32 14.73 5.72 -6.39
CA ALA A 32 16.10 5.55 -5.88
C ALA A 32 16.41 4.13 -5.37
N HIS A 33 15.41 3.25 -5.23
CA HIS A 33 15.62 1.89 -4.72
C HIS A 33 16.49 1.06 -5.70
N PRO A 34 17.49 0.30 -5.20
CA PRO A 34 18.46 -0.38 -6.06
C PRO A 34 17.84 -1.51 -6.89
N ARG A 35 16.91 -2.29 -6.31
CA ARG A 35 16.30 -3.44 -6.99
C ARG A 35 15.07 -3.06 -7.81
N HIS A 36 15.12 -3.27 -9.13
CA HIS A 36 14.04 -2.92 -10.07
C HIS A 36 12.71 -3.62 -9.79
N ARG A 37 12.73 -4.92 -9.49
CA ARG A 37 11.50 -5.67 -9.17
C ARG A 37 10.75 -5.08 -7.98
N VAL A 38 11.47 -4.66 -6.94
CA VAL A 38 10.88 -4.01 -5.75
C VAL A 38 10.29 -2.66 -6.13
N LYS A 39 10.93 -1.89 -7.02
CA LYS A 39 10.38 -0.61 -7.51
C LYS A 39 9.00 -0.78 -8.12
N LEU A 40 8.85 -1.73 -9.04
CA LEU A 40 7.57 -1.97 -9.71
C LEU A 40 6.47 -2.31 -8.72
N ALA A 41 6.74 -3.20 -7.78
CA ALA A 41 5.79 -3.56 -6.73
C ALA A 41 5.43 -2.35 -5.85
N LEU A 42 6.42 -1.60 -5.37
CA LEU A 42 6.18 -0.45 -4.50
C LEU A 42 5.42 0.68 -5.21
N PHE A 43 5.67 0.92 -6.50
CA PHE A 43 4.89 1.89 -7.28
C PHE A 43 3.43 1.49 -7.37
N GLU A 44 3.16 0.21 -7.63
CA GLU A 44 1.80 -0.31 -7.69
C GLU A 44 1.09 -0.22 -6.34
N GLU A 45 1.74 -0.64 -5.25
CA GLU A 45 1.16 -0.57 -3.90
C GLU A 45 0.93 0.89 -3.46
N THR A 46 1.88 1.78 -3.75
CA THR A 46 1.73 3.22 -3.46
C THR A 46 0.58 3.82 -4.26
N ARG A 47 0.46 3.50 -5.54
CA ARG A 47 -0.67 3.98 -6.36
C ARG A 47 -2.01 3.53 -5.75
N ARG A 48 -2.16 2.24 -5.46
CA ARG A 48 -3.39 1.69 -4.84
C ARG A 48 -3.71 2.35 -3.50
N ALA A 49 -2.70 2.59 -2.67
CA ALA A 49 -2.90 3.22 -1.36
C ALA A 49 -3.43 4.66 -1.46
N PHE A 50 -2.99 5.43 -2.46
CA PHE A 50 -3.42 6.82 -2.65
C PHE A 50 -4.65 6.98 -3.55
N GLU A 51 -5.01 5.96 -4.33
CA GLU A 51 -6.28 5.89 -5.07
C GLU A 51 -7.45 5.52 -4.17
N ARG A 52 -7.19 4.91 -3.00
CA ARG A 52 -8.23 4.59 -2.02
C ARG A 52 -8.92 5.88 -1.55
N PRO A 53 -10.27 5.91 -1.48
CA PRO A 53 -10.97 7.08 -0.97
C PRO A 53 -10.51 7.39 0.46
N ALA A 54 -10.19 8.66 0.69
CA ALA A 54 -9.80 9.14 2.00
C ALA A 54 -10.99 9.03 2.97
N GLY A 55 -10.70 8.83 4.26
CA GLY A 55 -11.75 8.80 5.28
C GLY A 55 -12.59 10.08 5.30
N ASP A 56 -13.89 9.93 5.54
CA ASP A 56 -14.85 11.03 5.48
C ASP A 56 -14.57 12.11 6.54
N ASP A 57 -14.05 11.70 7.70
CA ASP A 57 -13.71 12.59 8.81
C ASP A 57 -12.22 12.99 8.86
N GLU A 58 -11.94 14.05 9.62
CA GLU A 58 -10.61 14.62 9.77
C GLU A 58 -9.64 13.69 10.53
N ALA A 59 -10.13 12.95 11.53
CA ALA A 59 -9.29 12.04 12.30
C ALA A 59 -8.84 10.85 11.45
N SER A 60 -9.72 10.32 10.59
CA SER A 60 -9.38 9.27 9.63
C SER A 60 -8.33 9.76 8.62
N ARG A 61 -8.51 10.96 8.05
CA ARG A 61 -7.51 11.60 7.17
C ARG A 61 -6.16 11.80 7.84
N ALA A 62 -6.15 12.25 9.11
CA ALA A 62 -4.92 12.41 9.88
C ALA A 62 -4.23 11.06 10.13
N ARG A 63 -4.99 10.00 10.47
CA ARG A 63 -4.44 8.64 10.62
C ARG A 63 -3.82 8.13 9.33
N ASP A 64 -4.48 8.31 8.19
CA ASP A 64 -3.96 7.87 6.89
C ASP A 64 -2.67 8.62 6.54
N MET A 65 -2.60 9.92 6.83
CA MET A 65 -1.38 10.71 6.62
C MET A 65 -0.24 10.25 7.54
N SER A 66 -0.52 10.02 8.83
CA SER A 66 0.47 9.49 9.77
C SER A 66 1.01 8.13 9.33
N ARG A 67 0.13 7.23 8.87
CA ARG A 67 0.53 5.94 8.28
C ARG A 67 1.43 6.12 7.05
N ALA A 68 1.08 7.05 6.15
CA ALA A 68 1.89 7.35 4.98
C ALA A 68 3.28 7.88 5.36
N VAL A 69 3.38 8.73 6.38
CA VAL A 69 4.67 9.24 6.87
C VAL A 69 5.51 8.10 7.45
N LEU A 70 4.93 7.25 8.30
CA LEU A 70 5.63 6.10 8.88
C LEU A 70 6.09 5.11 7.81
N ALA A 71 5.24 4.80 6.84
CA ALA A 71 5.59 3.91 5.73
C ALA A 71 6.73 4.49 4.88
N LEU A 72 6.76 5.80 4.63
CA LEU A 72 7.85 6.44 3.90
C LEU A 72 9.17 6.38 4.69
N THR A 73 9.12 6.63 6.00
CA THR A 73 10.29 6.53 6.89
C THR A 73 10.83 5.10 6.93
N TRP A 74 9.93 4.12 7.06
CA TRP A 74 10.30 2.72 7.06
C TRP A 74 10.92 2.29 5.73
N LEU A 75 10.33 2.71 4.60
CA LEU A 75 10.87 2.44 3.27
C LEU A 75 12.27 3.04 3.08
N ARG A 76 12.53 4.25 3.62
CA ARG A 76 13.86 4.85 3.59
C ARG A 76 14.89 4.00 4.32
N ARG A 77 14.55 3.49 5.51
CA ARG A 77 15.42 2.62 6.30
C ARG A 77 15.68 1.30 5.57
N ALA A 78 14.63 0.64 5.10
CA ALA A 78 14.73 -0.62 4.36
C ALA A 78 15.56 -0.50 3.07
N ALA A 79 15.48 0.65 2.39
CA ALA A 79 16.24 0.91 1.16
C ALA A 79 17.72 1.25 1.42
N ALA A 80 18.04 1.82 2.60
CA ALA A 80 19.39 2.19 2.97
C ALA A 80 20.24 0.96 3.34
N ASP A 81 19.64 -0.02 4.01
CA ASP A 81 20.32 -1.26 4.40
C ASP A 81 19.40 -2.47 4.19
N ALA A 82 19.75 -3.32 3.21
CA ALA A 82 19.01 -4.51 2.88
C ALA A 82 19.11 -5.64 3.93
N THR A 83 20.14 -5.59 4.79
CA THR A 83 20.39 -6.55 5.87
C THR A 83 19.87 -6.08 7.23
N SER A 84 19.36 -4.84 7.30
CA SER A 84 18.60 -4.37 8.46
C SER A 84 17.29 -5.16 8.63
N THR A 85 16.72 -5.15 9.83
CA THR A 85 15.39 -5.73 10.10
C THR A 85 14.33 -5.19 9.14
N GLU A 86 14.36 -3.89 8.82
CA GLU A 86 13.43 -3.31 7.86
C GLU A 86 13.68 -3.77 6.43
N GLY A 87 14.95 -3.89 6.03
CA GLY A 87 15.34 -4.43 4.73
C GLY A 87 14.89 -5.88 4.54
N GLU A 88 15.20 -6.74 5.50
CA GLU A 88 14.80 -8.15 5.49
C GLU A 88 13.29 -8.33 5.45
N LEU A 89 12.56 -7.55 6.26
CA LEU A 89 11.10 -7.58 6.26
C LEU A 89 10.53 -7.11 4.92
N LEU A 90 11.09 -6.06 4.30
CA LEU A 90 10.67 -5.61 2.96
C LEU A 90 10.80 -6.74 1.94
N TYR A 91 11.96 -7.41 1.90
CA TYR A 91 12.17 -8.50 0.94
C TYR A 91 11.30 -9.72 1.23
N THR A 92 11.07 -10.03 2.49
CA THR A 92 10.16 -11.11 2.91
C THR A 92 8.74 -10.84 2.44
N LEU A 93 8.24 -9.62 2.66
CA LEU A 93 6.90 -9.20 2.21
C LEU A 93 6.80 -9.21 0.67
N MET A 94 7.86 -8.83 -0.05
CA MET A 94 7.91 -8.94 -1.51
C MET A 94 7.85 -10.40 -1.97
N GLY A 95 8.56 -11.30 -1.31
CA GLY A 95 8.47 -12.74 -1.58
C GLY A 95 7.07 -13.30 -1.38
N GLN A 96 6.41 -12.93 -0.27
CA GLN A 96 5.03 -13.31 0.01
C GLN A 96 4.07 -12.76 -1.04
N ARG A 97 4.18 -11.47 -1.39
CA ARG A 97 3.38 -10.83 -2.45
C ARG A 97 3.48 -11.59 -3.76
N ASP A 98 4.69 -11.92 -4.20
CA ASP A 98 4.91 -12.61 -5.47
C ASP A 98 4.41 -14.06 -5.44
N SER A 99 4.45 -14.72 -4.28
CA SER A 99 3.81 -16.01 -4.06
C SER A 99 2.29 -15.91 -4.26
N VAL A 100 1.66 -14.92 -3.63
CA VAL A 100 0.22 -14.66 -3.72
C VAL A 100 -0.20 -14.34 -5.16
N LEU A 101 0.55 -13.48 -5.86
CA LEU A 101 0.25 -13.12 -7.25
C LEU A 101 0.39 -14.29 -8.22
N ARG A 102 1.46 -15.09 -8.09
CA ARG A 102 1.63 -16.32 -8.89
C ARG A 102 0.48 -17.28 -8.67
N ARG A 103 0.03 -17.40 -7.42
CA ARG A 103 -1.09 -18.27 -7.04
C ARG A 103 -2.42 -17.77 -7.59
N ARG A 104 -2.72 -16.47 -7.48
CA ARG A 104 -3.90 -15.85 -8.10
C ARG A 104 -3.94 -16.10 -9.60
N ARG A 105 -2.80 -16.01 -10.28
CA ARG A 105 -2.69 -16.32 -11.71
C ARG A 105 -2.98 -17.80 -12.01
N ALA A 106 -2.42 -18.71 -11.21
CA ALA A 106 -2.67 -20.15 -11.36
C ALA A 106 -4.15 -20.52 -11.13
N GLU A 107 -4.81 -19.89 -10.15
CA GLU A 107 -6.22 -20.08 -9.85
C GLU A 107 -7.14 -19.55 -10.95
N ARG A 108 -6.79 -18.40 -11.55
CA ARG A 108 -7.52 -17.89 -12.74
C ARG A 108 -7.46 -18.86 -13.91
N LEU A 109 -6.33 -19.56 -14.10
CA LEU A 109 -6.17 -20.55 -15.16
C LEU A 109 -6.81 -21.91 -14.81
N LYS A 110 -6.90 -22.26 -13.52
CA LYS A 110 -7.47 -23.52 -13.03
C LYS A 110 -8.39 -23.28 -11.82
N PRO A 111 -9.66 -22.91 -12.04
CA PRO A 111 -10.59 -22.52 -10.97
C PRO A 111 -10.87 -23.63 -9.94
N GLN A 112 -10.72 -24.89 -10.34
CA GLN A 112 -10.87 -26.05 -9.44
C GLN A 112 -9.87 -26.01 -8.27
N LYS A 113 -8.67 -25.47 -8.48
CA LYS A 113 -7.66 -25.32 -7.41
C LYS A 113 -8.05 -24.28 -6.36
N ALA A 114 -8.84 -23.27 -6.74
CA ALA A 114 -9.35 -22.28 -5.80
C ALA A 114 -10.43 -22.88 -4.89
N LYS A 115 -11.33 -23.70 -5.45
CA LYS A 115 -12.40 -24.39 -4.70
C LYS A 115 -11.82 -25.35 -3.65
N LEU A 116 -10.82 -26.16 -4.02
CA LEU A 116 -10.15 -27.09 -3.13
C LEU A 116 -9.47 -26.41 -1.93
N ARG A 117 -8.95 -25.19 -2.08
CA ARG A 117 -8.31 -24.47 -0.98
C ARG A 117 -9.31 -23.74 -0.09
N ALA A 118 -10.39 -23.19 -0.66
CA ALA A 118 -11.47 -22.65 0.14
C ALA A 118 -12.06 -23.69 1.12
N THR A 119 -12.03 -24.97 0.74
CA THR A 119 -12.46 -26.09 1.59
C THR A 119 -11.38 -26.61 2.54
N SER A 120 -10.09 -26.31 2.33
CA SER A 120 -8.99 -26.87 3.13
C SER A 120 -8.61 -26.05 4.36
N GLY A 121 -9.21 -24.87 4.59
CA GLY A 121 -8.96 -24.00 5.75
C GLY A 121 -7.56 -23.36 5.83
N THR A 122 -6.63 -23.82 5.00
CA THR A 122 -5.26 -23.32 4.88
C THR A 122 -5.23 -22.12 3.94
N GLY A 123 -5.44 -20.92 4.49
CA GLY A 123 -5.22 -19.70 3.72
C GLY A 123 -5.94 -18.45 4.16
N ASP A 124 -6.69 -18.41 5.25
CA ASP A 124 -7.52 -17.23 5.59
C ASP A 124 -6.80 -15.88 5.58
N ALA A 125 -5.56 -15.82 6.09
CA ALA A 125 -4.73 -14.62 6.02
C ALA A 125 -4.36 -14.24 4.57
N GLU A 126 -4.07 -15.23 3.73
CA GLU A 126 -3.75 -15.06 2.30
C GLU A 126 -5.01 -14.77 1.46
N THR A 127 -6.17 -15.33 1.83
CA THR A 127 -7.47 -15.09 1.21
C THR A 127 -7.90 -13.64 1.39
N ARG A 128 -7.59 -13.02 2.54
CA ARG A 128 -7.79 -11.58 2.75
C ARG A 128 -6.93 -10.74 1.81
N LEU A 129 -5.67 -11.13 1.56
CA LEU A 129 -4.78 -10.46 0.62
C LEU A 129 -5.21 -10.63 -0.85
N LEU A 130 -5.92 -11.71 -1.19
CA LEU A 130 -6.45 -11.95 -2.54
C LEU A 130 -7.76 -11.22 -2.84
N ARG A 131 -8.52 -10.87 -1.79
CA ARG A 131 -9.82 -10.17 -1.86
C ARG A 131 -9.72 -8.65 -1.75
N ALA A 132 -8.62 -8.12 -1.23
CA ALA A 132 -8.29 -6.70 -1.23
C ALA A 132 -7.80 -6.23 -2.62
#